data_AF-A0A7C7QDY6-F1
#
_entry.id   AF-A0A7C7QDY6-F1
#
_cell.length_a   1.000
_cell.length_b   1.000
_cell.length_c   1.000
_cell.angle_alpha   90.00
_cell.angle_beta   90.00
_cell.angle_gamma   90.00
#
_symmetry.space_group_name_H-M   'P 1'
#
loop_
_entity.id
_entity.type
_entity.pdbx_description
1 polymer ?
#
loop_
_entity_poly.entity_id
_entity_poly.type
_entity_poly.pdbx_seq_one_letter_code
_entity_poly.pdbx_strand_id
1 'polypeptide(L)'
;MLAQKSHCQRSSRRGIWERRELIDRVRRREDEIFGYVGDRGAEASKLALRVYINKRVEGSSEKDYNIKNIPRMKLLTLGERIVRYLKYISGRLELYQRTDIDREIVGIGIKSLILSFLLSGVGKGSRRGLGTIELNVLRDETGLFQGYDSRNLDYNRVKNIILRILPNNGGIENIIPPIPTLAKGPFKLFYIKTEYGDPLRILSDLQGFTLRTQRGRILNRDLLRSKLMAWILGLPREMRRT
;
A
#
# COMPACT_ATOMS: atom_id res chain seq x y z
N MET A 1 -25.22 -12.73 -45.03
CA MET A 1 -24.22 -13.14 -44.01
C MET A 1 -23.75 -11.92 -43.18
N LEU A 2 -24.67 -11.24 -42.49
CA LEU A 2 -24.39 -10.02 -41.71
C LEU A 2 -25.21 -10.03 -40.41
N ALA A 3 -24.84 -10.86 -39.44
CA ALA A 3 -25.47 -10.83 -38.11
C ALA A 3 -24.62 -11.52 -37.03
N GLN A 4 -23.36 -11.11 -36.83
CA GLN A 4 -22.58 -11.62 -35.67
C GLN A 4 -21.64 -10.59 -35.01
N LYS A 5 -21.63 -9.32 -35.44
CA LYS A 5 -20.76 -8.28 -34.85
C LYS A 5 -21.38 -7.46 -33.70
N SER A 6 -22.66 -7.64 -33.39
CA SER A 6 -23.38 -6.80 -32.40
C SER A 6 -23.32 -7.29 -30.94
N HIS A 7 -22.94 -8.54 -30.69
CA HIS A 7 -22.94 -9.10 -29.34
C HIS A 7 -21.68 -8.78 -28.51
N CYS A 8 -20.54 -8.54 -29.16
CA CYS A 8 -19.26 -8.28 -28.47
C CYS A 8 -19.12 -6.83 -27.95
N GLN A 9 -19.82 -5.86 -28.56
CA GLN A 9 -19.81 -4.46 -28.11
C GLN A 9 -20.77 -4.14 -26.95
N ARG A 10 -21.78 -4.99 -26.70
CA ARG A 10 -22.76 -4.77 -25.61
C ARG A 10 -22.23 -5.24 -24.24
N SER A 11 -21.39 -6.27 -24.18
CA SER A 11 -20.79 -6.75 -22.93
C SER A 11 -19.74 -5.79 -22.37
N SER A 12 -18.95 -5.13 -23.22
CA SER A 12 -17.92 -4.18 -22.80
C SER A 12 -18.49 -2.90 -22.18
N ARG A 13 -19.63 -2.41 -22.70
CA ARG A 13 -20.34 -1.26 -22.11
C ARG A 13 -20.90 -1.61 -20.73
N ARG A 14 -21.54 -2.77 -20.56
CA ARG A 14 -22.12 -3.17 -19.26
C ARG A 14 -21.08 -3.20 -18.13
N GLY A 15 -19.90 -3.79 -18.38
CA GLY A 15 -18.81 -3.83 -17.40
C GLY A 15 -18.16 -2.46 -17.10
N ILE A 16 -18.24 -1.48 -18.02
CA ILE A 16 -17.77 -0.11 -17.77
C ILE A 16 -18.76 0.65 -16.87
N TRP A 17 -20.05 0.46 -17.08
CA TRP A 17 -21.11 1.06 -16.26
C TRP A 17 -21.09 0.52 -14.83
N GLU A 18 -20.99 -0.80 -14.63
CA GLU A 18 -20.88 -1.42 -13.30
C GLU A 18 -19.63 -0.97 -12.53
N ARG A 19 -18.50 -0.73 -13.24
CA ARG A 19 -17.28 -0.18 -12.62
C ARG A 19 -17.44 1.27 -12.19
N ARG A 20 -18.11 2.11 -13.00
CA ARG A 20 -18.37 3.51 -12.63
C ARG A 20 -19.27 3.60 -11.41
N GLU A 21 -20.35 2.83 -11.39
CA GLU A 21 -21.25 2.78 -10.22
C GLU A 21 -20.53 2.30 -8.95
N LEU A 22 -19.64 1.30 -9.06
CA LEU A 22 -18.82 0.85 -7.94
C LEU A 22 -17.88 1.97 -7.46
N ILE A 23 -17.16 2.63 -8.37
CA ILE A 23 -16.26 3.73 -8.03
C ILE A 23 -17.02 4.87 -7.34
N ASP A 24 -18.20 5.23 -7.85
CA ASP A 24 -19.02 6.30 -7.29
C ASP A 24 -19.62 5.93 -5.94
N ARG A 25 -19.92 4.64 -5.69
CA ARG A 25 -20.30 4.16 -4.36
C ARG A 25 -19.13 4.22 -3.37
N VAL A 26 -17.94 3.80 -3.80
CA VAL A 26 -16.73 3.86 -2.96
C VAL A 26 -16.39 5.29 -2.61
N ARG A 27 -16.39 6.21 -3.59
CA ARG A 27 -16.16 7.64 -3.37
C ARG A 27 -17.18 8.25 -2.41
N ARG A 28 -18.46 7.95 -2.58
CA ARG A 28 -19.49 8.43 -1.64
C ARG A 28 -19.24 7.96 -0.21
N ARG A 29 -18.82 6.70 -0.03
CA ARG A 29 -18.49 6.17 1.31
C ARG A 29 -17.20 6.77 1.86
N GLU A 30 -16.21 7.03 1.01
CA GLU A 30 -14.98 7.75 1.36
C GLU A 30 -15.29 9.17 1.83
N ASP A 31 -16.06 9.93 1.05
CA ASP A 31 -16.52 11.29 1.36
C ASP A 31 -17.30 11.32 2.68
N GLU A 32 -18.16 10.33 2.91
CA GLU A 32 -18.95 10.22 4.15
C GLU A 32 -18.08 9.98 5.39
N ILE A 33 -16.98 9.22 5.26
CA ILE A 33 -16.11 8.87 6.40
C ILE A 33 -15.09 9.98 6.64
N PHE A 34 -14.38 10.39 5.59
CA PHE A 34 -13.19 11.25 5.64
C PHE A 34 -13.47 12.71 5.27
N GLY A 35 -14.72 13.04 4.94
CA GLY A 35 -15.12 14.36 4.49
C GLY A 35 -14.80 14.58 3.01
N TYR A 36 -15.31 15.68 2.47
CA TYR A 36 -15.10 16.07 1.08
C TYR A 36 -15.06 17.59 0.94
N VAL A 37 -14.44 18.05 -0.16
CA VAL A 37 -14.51 19.43 -0.62
C VAL A 37 -14.77 19.39 -2.13
N GLY A 38 -15.83 20.05 -2.59
CA GLY A 38 -16.15 20.13 -4.01
C GLY A 38 -17.35 21.02 -4.31
N ASP A 39 -17.91 20.89 -5.51
CA ASP A 39 -18.98 21.76 -6.00
C ASP A 39 -20.27 21.70 -5.16
N ARG A 40 -20.46 20.60 -4.40
CA ARG A 40 -21.60 20.39 -3.50
C ARG A 40 -21.41 20.99 -2.10
N GLY A 41 -20.25 21.61 -1.84
CA GLY A 41 -19.88 22.18 -0.55
C GLY A 41 -18.68 21.47 0.09
N ALA A 42 -18.60 21.58 1.41
CA ALA A 42 -17.55 20.95 2.20
C ALA A 42 -18.15 20.27 3.45
N GLU A 43 -17.71 19.04 3.69
CA GLU A 43 -18.04 18.30 4.91
C GLU A 43 -16.74 17.87 5.60
N ALA A 44 -16.67 18.08 6.91
CA ALA A 44 -15.51 17.66 7.68
C ALA A 44 -15.51 16.14 7.90
N SER A 45 -14.32 15.56 7.98
CA SER A 45 -14.13 14.14 8.37
C SER A 45 -14.86 13.83 9.66
N LYS A 46 -15.57 12.70 9.70
CA LYS A 46 -16.22 12.19 10.92
C LYS A 46 -15.23 11.55 11.89
N LEU A 47 -14.05 11.20 11.38
CA LEU A 47 -12.92 10.67 12.16
C LEU A 47 -11.79 11.68 12.25
N ALA A 48 -11.06 11.69 13.37
CA ALA A 48 -9.84 12.47 13.53
C ALA A 48 -8.68 11.57 13.93
N LEU A 49 -7.54 11.77 13.28
CA LEU A 49 -6.27 11.14 13.64
C LEU A 49 -5.40 12.18 14.37
N ARG A 50 -5.10 11.93 15.64
CA ARG A 50 -4.08 12.67 16.40
C ARG A 50 -2.78 11.89 16.40
N VAL A 51 -1.68 12.60 16.22
CA VAL A 51 -0.33 12.05 16.17
C VAL A 51 0.51 12.72 17.24
N TYR A 52 1.02 11.93 18.18
CA TYR A 52 1.96 12.37 19.20
C TYR A 52 3.31 11.76 18.90
N ILE A 53 4.34 12.59 18.77
CA ILE A 53 5.70 12.14 18.50
C ILE A 53 6.46 12.18 19.81
N ASN A 54 6.89 11.01 20.28
CA ASN A 54 7.63 10.87 21.53
C ASN A 54 9.13 11.00 21.30
N LYS A 55 9.63 10.45 20.17
CA LYS A 55 11.05 10.48 19.83
C LYS A 55 11.21 10.68 18.33
N ARG A 56 12.16 11.54 17.97
CA ARG A 56 12.56 11.81 16.59
C ARG A 56 14.09 11.89 16.55
N VAL A 57 14.69 11.10 15.67
CA VAL A 57 16.12 11.16 15.35
C VAL A 57 16.23 11.47 13.88
N GLU A 58 16.86 12.59 13.57
CA GLU A 58 17.14 12.99 12.21
C GLU A 58 18.41 12.32 11.69
N GLY A 59 18.43 12.07 10.39
CA GLY A 59 19.58 11.57 9.66
C GLY A 59 19.80 12.39 8.39
N SER A 60 20.98 12.22 7.81
CA SER A 60 21.34 12.83 6.54
C SER A 60 22.09 11.81 5.69
N SER A 61 21.85 11.85 4.38
CA SER A 61 22.54 10.96 3.45
C SER A 61 24.04 11.20 3.45
N GLU A 62 24.50 12.40 3.79
CA GLU A 62 25.92 12.73 3.90
C GLU A 62 26.65 11.83 4.91
N LYS A 63 26.05 11.63 6.09
CA LYS A 63 26.67 10.94 7.24
C LYS A 63 26.33 9.45 7.35
N ASP A 64 25.34 8.97 6.60
CA ASP A 64 24.84 7.60 6.70
C ASP A 64 25.16 6.77 5.44
N TYR A 65 26.28 6.05 5.51
CA TYR A 65 26.78 5.23 4.41
C TYR A 65 25.86 4.05 4.07
N ASN A 66 25.17 3.49 5.06
CA ASN A 66 24.25 2.36 4.84
C ASN A 66 23.05 2.81 4.01
N ILE A 67 22.49 3.98 4.33
CA ILE A 67 21.39 4.57 3.57
C ILE A 67 21.82 4.99 2.16
N LYS A 68 23.03 5.52 1.98
CA LYS A 68 23.60 5.84 0.65
C LYS A 68 23.66 4.62 -0.28
N ASN A 69 23.78 3.41 0.26
CA ASN A 69 23.89 2.21 -0.56
C ASN A 69 22.55 1.70 -1.12
N ILE A 70 21.43 2.14 -0.57
CA ILE A 70 20.09 1.78 -1.04
C ILE A 70 19.85 2.40 -2.42
N PRO A 71 19.49 1.62 -3.46
CA PRO A 71 19.32 2.12 -4.83
C PRO A 71 18.39 3.34 -4.93
N ARG A 72 17.28 3.35 -4.19
CA ARG A 72 16.37 4.50 -4.19
C ARG A 72 17.03 5.75 -3.61
N MET A 73 17.85 5.62 -2.58
CA MET A 73 18.54 6.76 -1.97
C MET A 73 19.59 7.34 -2.91
N LYS A 74 20.34 6.49 -3.62
CA LYS A 74 21.27 6.93 -4.67
C LYS A 74 20.58 7.81 -5.72
N LEU A 75 19.37 7.44 -6.13
CA LEU A 75 18.57 8.24 -7.07
C LEU A 75 18.15 9.59 -6.47
N LEU A 76 17.83 9.63 -5.17
CA LEU A 76 17.42 10.86 -4.50
C LEU A 76 18.59 11.82 -4.23
N THR A 77 19.81 11.29 -4.14
CA THR A 77 21.05 12.05 -3.96
C THR A 77 21.80 12.33 -5.26
N LEU A 78 21.19 12.06 -6.43
CA LEU A 78 21.80 12.42 -7.72
C LEU A 78 22.08 13.92 -7.78
N GLY A 79 23.24 14.28 -8.35
CA GLY A 79 23.72 15.67 -8.39
C GLY A 79 24.08 16.20 -7.01
N GLU A 80 24.68 15.34 -6.16
CA GLU A 80 25.23 15.70 -4.84
C GLU A 80 24.21 16.28 -3.85
N ARG A 81 22.91 16.05 -4.10
CA ARG A 81 21.84 16.51 -3.22
C ARG A 81 21.92 15.80 -1.88
N ILE A 82 21.97 16.58 -0.79
CA ILE A 82 21.87 16.04 0.57
C ILE A 82 20.40 15.79 0.90
N VAL A 83 20.07 14.54 1.23
CA VAL A 83 18.72 14.16 1.66
C VAL A 83 18.70 14.08 3.18
N ARG A 84 17.84 14.90 3.81
CA ARG A 84 17.50 14.79 5.23
C ARG A 84 16.32 13.85 5.40
N TYR A 85 16.34 13.03 6.45
CA TYR A 85 15.29 12.06 6.73
C TYR A 85 15.17 11.80 8.23
N LEU A 86 14.11 11.08 8.62
CA LEU A 86 13.96 10.58 9.98
C LEU A 86 14.55 9.18 10.04
N LYS A 87 15.66 9.04 10.78
CA LYS A 87 16.33 7.74 10.99
C LYS A 87 15.52 6.87 11.95
N TYR A 88 14.94 7.49 12.97
CA TYR A 88 14.08 6.84 13.93
C TYR A 88 12.95 7.81 14.32
N ILE A 89 11.72 7.31 14.29
CA ILE A 89 10.55 8.01 14.81
C ILE A 89 9.74 7.03 15.63
N SER A 90 9.32 7.44 16.82
CA SER A 90 8.34 6.71 17.61
C SER A 90 7.34 7.66 18.23
N GLY A 91 6.12 7.17 18.42
CA GLY A 91 5.00 7.99 18.81
C GLY A 91 3.75 7.17 19.06
N ARG A 92 2.67 7.88 19.39
CA ARG A 92 1.32 7.35 19.58
C ARG A 92 0.38 7.96 18.55
N LEU A 93 -0.50 7.12 18.02
CA LEU A 93 -1.58 7.51 17.12
C LEU A 93 -2.91 7.28 17.84
N GLU A 94 -3.81 8.24 17.75
CA GLU A 94 -5.17 8.14 18.26
C GLU A 94 -6.16 8.40 17.13
N LEU A 95 -7.00 7.42 16.83
CA LEU A 95 -8.16 7.63 15.97
C LEU A 95 -9.40 7.77 16.87
N TYR A 96 -10.09 8.90 16.80
CA TYR A 96 -11.31 9.14 17.56
C TYR A 96 -12.41 9.72 16.68
N GLN A 97 -13.66 9.48 17.08
CA GLN A 97 -14.84 10.03 16.43
C GLN A 97 -15.01 11.51 16.77
N ARG A 98 -15.29 12.34 15.76
CA ARG A 98 -15.57 13.77 15.96
C ARG A 98 -17.06 14.06 16.18
N THR A 99 -17.90 13.22 15.63
CA THR A 99 -19.37 13.28 15.73
C THR A 99 -19.88 11.91 16.11
N ASP A 100 -21.14 11.83 16.55
CA ASP A 100 -21.78 10.54 16.73
C ASP A 100 -21.95 9.87 15.36
N ILE A 101 -21.41 8.67 15.23
CA ILE A 101 -21.38 7.91 13.99
C ILE A 101 -21.57 6.44 14.26
N ASP A 102 -22.11 5.74 13.26
CA ASP A 102 -22.28 4.31 13.31
C ASP A 102 -20.94 3.60 13.60
N ARG A 103 -20.98 2.60 14.49
CA ARG A 103 -19.85 1.70 14.77
C ARG A 103 -19.30 1.06 13.51
N GLU A 104 -20.13 0.82 12.49
CA GLU A 104 -19.66 0.31 11.20
C GLU A 104 -18.65 1.27 10.54
N ILE A 105 -18.96 2.57 10.53
CA ILE A 105 -18.11 3.63 9.95
C ILE A 105 -16.79 3.73 10.72
N VAL A 106 -16.85 3.69 12.06
CA VAL A 106 -15.66 3.64 12.93
C VAL A 106 -14.81 2.42 12.58
N GLY A 107 -15.45 1.25 12.44
CA GLY A 107 -14.80 0.01 12.07
C GLY A 107 -14.08 0.10 10.71
N ILE A 108 -14.70 0.70 9.70
CA ILE A 108 -14.07 0.91 8.38
C ILE A 108 -12.84 1.82 8.52
N GLY A 109 -12.93 2.90 9.29
CA GLY A 109 -11.81 3.81 9.53
C GLY A 109 -10.62 3.11 10.19
N ILE A 110 -10.87 2.37 11.27
CA ILE A 110 -9.82 1.60 11.97
C ILE A 110 -9.21 0.54 11.05
N LYS A 111 -10.05 -0.25 10.35
CA LYS A 111 -9.58 -1.26 9.40
C LYS A 111 -8.70 -0.65 8.32
N SER A 112 -9.10 0.50 7.77
CA SER A 112 -8.33 1.22 6.74
C SER A 112 -6.99 1.71 7.28
N LEU A 113 -6.97 2.25 8.51
CA LEU A 113 -5.75 2.72 9.16
C LEU A 113 -4.76 1.56 9.39
N ILE A 114 -5.20 0.48 10.03
CA ILE A 114 -4.36 -0.71 10.29
C ILE A 114 -3.85 -1.29 8.98
N LEU A 115 -4.72 -1.46 7.98
CA LEU A 115 -4.34 -2.00 6.67
C LEU A 115 -3.30 -1.11 5.97
N SER A 116 -3.44 0.22 6.08
CA SER A 116 -2.50 1.16 5.49
C SER A 116 -1.10 1.03 6.08
N PHE A 117 -0.97 0.83 7.40
CA PHE A 117 0.33 0.61 8.04
C PHE A 117 0.89 -0.79 7.81
N LEU A 118 0.01 -1.79 7.72
CA LEU A 118 0.42 -3.18 7.48
C LEU A 118 0.94 -3.38 6.06
N LEU A 119 0.33 -2.74 5.06
CA LEU A 119 0.64 -2.97 3.65
C LEU A 119 1.44 -1.84 3.00
N SER A 120 1.65 -0.72 3.69
CA SER A 120 2.32 0.45 3.12
C SER A 120 3.27 1.11 4.12
N GLY A 121 4.05 2.06 3.61
CA GLY A 121 4.83 2.99 4.41
C GLY A 121 4.32 4.43 4.23
N VAL A 122 4.85 5.34 5.04
CA VAL A 122 4.55 6.77 4.99
C VAL A 122 5.72 7.55 4.39
N GLY A 123 5.40 8.54 3.55
CA GLY A 123 6.39 9.49 3.01
C GLY A 123 7.08 9.07 1.71
N LYS A 124 8.14 9.80 1.36
CA LYS A 124 8.82 9.65 0.05
C LYS A 124 9.57 8.33 -0.01
N GLY A 125 9.17 7.47 -0.96
CA GLY A 125 9.78 6.16 -1.15
C GLY A 125 9.07 5.01 -0.41
N SER A 126 7.90 5.27 0.18
CA SER A 126 7.08 4.25 0.83
C SER A 126 6.77 3.03 -0.03
N ARG A 127 6.40 3.27 -1.28
CA ARG A 127 6.15 2.22 -2.28
C ARG A 127 7.39 1.38 -2.63
N ARG A 128 8.56 1.74 -2.11
CA ARG A 128 9.85 1.07 -2.32
C ARG A 128 10.42 0.54 -0.99
N GLY A 129 9.62 0.48 0.08
CA GLY A 129 10.00 -0.08 1.39
C GLY A 129 10.62 0.90 2.39
N LEU A 130 10.68 2.21 2.08
CA LEU A 130 11.06 3.23 3.07
C LEU A 130 9.85 3.65 3.91
N GLY A 131 10.06 4.22 5.10
CA GLY A 131 8.95 4.74 5.91
C GLY A 131 7.93 3.67 6.36
N THR A 132 8.34 2.40 6.36
CA THR A 132 7.60 1.31 7.00
C THR A 132 7.52 1.59 8.50
N ILE A 133 6.35 1.40 9.08
CA ILE A 133 6.08 1.70 10.48
C ILE A 133 5.73 0.39 11.18
N GLU A 134 6.35 0.20 12.34
CA GLU A 134 5.93 -0.82 13.29
C GLU A 134 4.81 -0.24 14.17
N LEU A 135 3.71 -0.98 14.27
CA LEU A 135 2.51 -0.61 15.00
C LEU A 135 2.19 -1.62 16.10
N ASN A 136 1.78 -1.13 17.27
CA ASN A 136 1.17 -1.92 18.33
C ASN A 136 -0.14 -1.23 18.77
N VAL A 137 -1.23 -2.00 18.83
CA VAL A 137 -2.54 -1.50 19.25
C VAL A 137 -2.61 -1.51 20.78
N LEU A 138 -2.51 -0.31 21.36
CA LEU A 138 -2.53 -0.12 22.82
C LEU A 138 -3.95 -0.20 23.41
N ARG A 139 -4.94 0.33 22.66
CA ARG A 139 -6.36 0.35 23.04
C ARG A 139 -7.20 0.27 21.78
N ASP A 140 -8.23 -0.56 21.82
CA ASP A 140 -9.22 -0.69 20.75
C ASP A 140 -10.60 -0.91 21.36
N GLU A 141 -11.47 0.09 21.25
CA GLU A 141 -12.84 0.05 21.78
C GLU A 141 -13.79 -0.77 20.91
N THR A 142 -13.38 -1.09 19.68
CA THR A 142 -14.17 -1.91 18.77
C THR A 142 -13.89 -3.41 18.93
N GLY A 143 -12.79 -3.77 19.60
CA GLY A 143 -12.33 -5.16 19.76
C GLY A 143 -11.85 -5.84 18.48
N LEU A 144 -11.82 -5.12 17.34
CA LEU A 144 -11.45 -5.66 16.03
C LEU A 144 -9.97 -6.08 15.94
N PHE A 145 -9.10 -5.35 16.64
CA PHE A 145 -7.64 -5.47 16.60
C PHE A 145 -7.01 -5.52 18.00
N GLN A 146 -7.79 -5.92 19.02
CA GLN A 146 -7.27 -6.03 20.38
C GLN A 146 -6.03 -6.94 20.43
N GLY A 147 -4.96 -6.43 21.04
CA GLY A 147 -3.68 -7.15 21.16
C GLY A 147 -2.92 -7.32 19.84
N TYR A 148 -3.25 -6.56 18.79
CA TYR A 148 -2.45 -6.52 17.56
C TYR A 148 -1.07 -5.93 17.82
N ASP A 149 -0.04 -6.71 17.47
CA ASP A 149 1.37 -6.32 17.54
C ASP A 149 2.06 -6.70 16.23
N SER A 150 2.56 -5.69 15.51
CA SER A 150 3.20 -5.88 14.22
C SER A 150 4.56 -6.58 14.29
N ARG A 151 5.25 -6.55 15.44
CA ARG A 151 6.54 -7.25 15.62
C ARG A 151 6.38 -8.76 15.58
N ASN A 152 5.25 -9.23 16.08
CA ASN A 152 4.93 -10.63 16.27
C ASN A 152 3.92 -11.10 15.22
N LEU A 153 3.94 -10.50 14.03
CA LEU A 153 3.10 -10.94 12.93
C LEU A 153 3.67 -12.20 12.30
N ASP A 154 2.90 -13.27 12.37
CA ASP A 154 3.04 -14.39 11.47
C ASP A 154 2.16 -14.21 10.22
N TYR A 155 2.46 -14.99 9.19
CA TYR A 155 1.73 -14.99 7.94
C TYR A 155 0.22 -15.26 8.12
N ASN A 156 -0.16 -16.16 9.02
CA ASN A 156 -1.55 -16.53 9.24
C ASN A 156 -2.33 -15.39 9.90
N ARG A 157 -1.71 -14.67 10.83
CA ARG A 157 -2.30 -13.50 11.50
C ARG A 157 -2.53 -12.36 10.52
N VAL A 158 -1.54 -12.07 9.66
CA VAL A 158 -1.69 -11.09 8.56
C VAL A 158 -2.79 -11.51 7.61
N LYS A 159 -2.80 -12.77 7.18
CA LYS A 159 -3.83 -13.33 6.30
C LYS A 159 -5.22 -13.21 6.94
N ASN A 160 -5.37 -13.58 8.21
CA ASN A 160 -6.64 -13.51 8.93
C ASN A 160 -7.13 -12.07 9.09
N ILE A 161 -6.24 -11.12 9.36
CA ILE A 161 -6.58 -9.70 9.40
C ILE A 161 -7.10 -9.23 8.05
N ILE A 162 -6.37 -9.54 6.97
CA ILE A 162 -6.79 -9.18 5.61
C ILE A 162 -8.14 -9.82 5.28
N LEU A 163 -8.34 -11.11 5.60
CA LEU A 163 -9.61 -11.81 5.36
C LEU A 163 -10.77 -11.29 6.19
N ARG A 164 -10.53 -10.78 7.41
CA ARG A 164 -11.57 -10.12 8.23
C ARG A 164 -11.93 -8.71 7.73
N ILE A 165 -11.01 -8.08 7.00
CA ILE A 165 -11.21 -6.74 6.40
C ILE A 165 -11.85 -6.86 5.02
N LEU A 166 -11.44 -7.84 4.22
CA LEU A 166 -12.01 -8.09 2.91
C LEU A 166 -13.40 -8.73 3.08
N PRO A 167 -14.40 -8.29 2.31
CA PRO A 167 -15.72 -8.90 2.39
C PRO A 167 -15.66 -10.38 1.95
N ASN A 168 -16.27 -11.26 2.76
CA ASN A 168 -16.46 -12.69 2.48
C ASN A 168 -17.45 -12.89 1.32
N ASN A 169 -17.10 -12.44 0.12
CA ASN A 169 -17.95 -12.65 -1.03
C ASN A 169 -17.40 -13.84 -1.82
N GLY A 170 -17.90 -15.03 -1.49
CA GLY A 170 -17.66 -16.31 -2.19
C GLY A 170 -18.18 -16.36 -3.63
N GLY A 171 -18.12 -15.24 -4.36
CA GLY A 171 -18.58 -15.12 -5.75
C GLY A 171 -17.98 -13.94 -6.53
N ILE A 172 -17.05 -13.15 -5.96
CA ILE A 172 -16.43 -12.01 -6.66
C ILE A 172 -15.08 -12.42 -7.26
N GLU A 173 -15.06 -13.47 -8.08
CA GLU A 173 -13.88 -13.74 -8.91
C GLU A 173 -13.76 -12.71 -10.07
N ASN A 174 -14.82 -11.95 -10.38
CA ASN A 174 -14.88 -11.14 -11.60
C ASN A 174 -15.23 -9.64 -11.45
N ILE A 175 -15.56 -9.13 -10.25
CA ILE A 175 -15.98 -7.71 -10.06
C ILE A 175 -14.97 -6.89 -9.24
N ILE A 176 -13.94 -7.50 -8.66
CA ILE A 176 -12.84 -6.71 -8.09
C ILE A 176 -12.17 -6.02 -9.28
N PRO A 177 -12.21 -4.67 -9.38
CA PRO A 177 -11.52 -4.00 -10.46
C PRO A 177 -10.06 -4.44 -10.37
N PRO A 178 -9.49 -5.03 -11.44
CA PRO A 178 -8.10 -5.45 -11.40
C PRO A 178 -7.32 -4.23 -10.98
N ILE A 179 -6.53 -4.30 -9.91
CA ILE A 179 -5.69 -3.17 -9.51
C ILE A 179 -4.78 -2.95 -10.72
N PRO A 180 -5.00 -1.91 -11.55
CA PRO A 180 -4.49 -1.90 -12.92
C PRO A 180 -2.96 -1.89 -12.97
N THR A 181 -2.35 -1.58 -11.85
CA THR A 181 -0.91 -1.50 -11.61
C THR A 181 -0.32 -2.67 -10.82
N LEU A 182 -1.10 -3.61 -10.29
CA LEU A 182 -0.56 -4.72 -9.46
C LEU A 182 -0.71 -6.10 -10.11
N ALA A 183 -1.90 -6.45 -10.63
CA ALA A 183 -2.11 -7.70 -11.37
C ALA A 183 -3.50 -7.72 -12.02
N LYS A 184 -3.61 -8.37 -13.17
CA LYS A 184 -4.90 -8.87 -13.68
C LYS A 184 -5.19 -10.21 -12.99
N GLY A 185 -5.71 -10.19 -11.76
CA GLY A 185 -6.02 -11.41 -11.01
C GLY A 185 -5.73 -11.31 -9.50
N PRO A 186 -5.87 -12.42 -8.75
CA PRO A 186 -5.57 -12.47 -7.32
C PRO A 186 -4.14 -12.04 -7.05
N PHE A 187 -3.93 -11.27 -5.97
CA PHE A 187 -2.59 -10.84 -5.57
C PHE A 187 -1.95 -11.89 -4.66
N LYS A 188 -0.63 -12.03 -4.75
CA LYS A 188 0.15 -12.87 -3.85
C LYS A 188 0.87 -11.97 -2.86
N LEU A 189 0.57 -12.14 -1.58
CA LEU A 189 1.28 -11.47 -0.50
C LEU A 189 2.54 -12.28 -0.15
N PHE A 190 3.69 -11.61 -0.15
CA PHE A 190 4.95 -12.18 0.30
C PHE A 190 5.32 -11.53 1.63
N TYR A 191 5.67 -12.36 2.61
CA TYR A 191 6.14 -11.92 3.92
C TYR A 191 7.60 -12.35 4.09
N ILE A 192 8.47 -11.39 4.42
CA ILE A 192 9.90 -11.63 4.64
C ILE A 192 10.18 -11.29 6.09
N LYS A 193 10.51 -12.31 6.89
CA LYS A 193 10.93 -12.12 8.28
C LYS A 193 12.30 -11.45 8.32
N THR A 194 12.43 -10.42 9.16
CA THR A 194 13.69 -9.69 9.39
C THR A 194 14.45 -10.20 10.62
N GLU A 195 13.98 -11.28 11.26
CA GLU A 195 14.47 -11.80 12.56
C GLU A 195 16.00 -12.04 12.62
N TYR A 196 16.68 -12.16 11.48
CA TYR A 196 18.13 -12.42 11.38
C TYR A 196 18.90 -11.45 10.47
N GLY A 197 18.30 -10.34 10.04
CA GLY A 197 18.93 -9.44 9.07
C GLY A 197 18.67 -7.96 9.32
N ASP A 198 19.66 -7.12 9.02
CA ASP A 198 19.50 -5.66 8.96
C ASP A 198 18.38 -5.31 7.95
N PRO A 199 17.26 -4.68 8.38
CA PRO A 199 16.19 -4.29 7.47
C PRO A 199 16.66 -3.43 6.30
N LEU A 200 17.69 -2.60 6.49
CA LEU A 200 18.27 -1.79 5.41
C LEU A 200 19.01 -2.65 4.38
N ARG A 201 19.63 -3.75 4.81
CA ARG A 201 20.25 -4.72 3.90
C ARG A 201 19.19 -5.48 3.10
N ILE A 202 18.16 -6.00 3.77
CA ILE A 202 17.03 -6.68 3.09
C ILE A 202 16.40 -5.72 2.07
N LEU A 203 16.20 -4.46 2.45
CA LEU A 203 15.67 -3.43 1.58
C LEU A 203 16.61 -3.16 0.39
N SER A 204 17.91 -3.07 0.63
CA SER A 204 18.93 -2.90 -0.40
C SER A 204 18.93 -4.07 -1.38
N ASP A 205 18.80 -5.30 -0.90
CA ASP A 205 18.77 -6.52 -1.73
C ASP A 205 17.49 -6.58 -2.57
N LEU A 206 16.33 -6.30 -1.96
CA LEU A 206 15.04 -6.24 -2.66
C LEU A 206 15.04 -5.16 -3.76
N GLN A 207 15.51 -3.96 -3.45
CA GLN A 207 15.63 -2.90 -4.43
C GLN A 207 16.71 -3.21 -5.47
N GLY A 208 17.83 -3.81 -5.05
CA GLY A 208 18.94 -4.21 -5.89
C GLY A 208 18.52 -5.24 -6.93
N PHE A 209 17.67 -6.20 -6.55
CA PHE A 209 17.13 -7.21 -7.47
C PHE A 209 16.28 -6.62 -8.59
N THR A 210 15.77 -5.39 -8.44
CA THR A 210 15.09 -4.69 -9.54
C THR A 210 16.07 -4.23 -10.62
N LEU A 211 17.36 -4.08 -10.30
CA LEU A 211 18.41 -3.72 -11.25
C LEU A 211 18.79 -4.92 -12.11
N ARG A 212 18.85 -4.70 -13.44
CA ARG A 212 19.18 -5.74 -14.43
C ARG A 212 20.48 -6.46 -14.11
N THR A 213 21.52 -5.71 -13.76
CA THR A 213 22.87 -6.24 -13.52
C THR A 213 22.88 -7.20 -12.33
N GLN A 214 22.26 -6.81 -11.21
CA GLN A 214 22.19 -7.66 -10.02
C GLN A 214 21.31 -8.88 -10.26
N ARG A 215 20.17 -8.71 -10.91
CA ARG A 215 19.29 -9.84 -11.23
C ARG A 215 19.94 -10.83 -12.19
N GLY A 216 20.66 -10.36 -13.20
CA GLY A 216 21.41 -11.22 -14.13
C GLY A 216 22.49 -12.03 -13.44
N ARG A 217 23.18 -11.45 -12.45
CA ARG A 217 24.17 -12.16 -11.62
C ARG A 217 23.54 -13.26 -10.77
N ILE A 218 22.36 -13.01 -10.20
CA ILE A 218 21.68 -13.97 -9.31
C ILE A 218 20.99 -15.08 -10.11
N LEU A 219 20.30 -14.76 -11.20
CA LEU A 219 19.48 -15.71 -11.94
C LEU A 219 20.22 -16.41 -13.08
N ASN A 220 21.43 -15.98 -13.45
CA ASN A 220 22.18 -16.34 -14.67
C ASN A 220 21.47 -16.03 -16.00
N ARG A 221 20.14 -16.23 -16.09
CA ARG A 221 19.25 -15.83 -17.18
C ARG A 221 18.07 -15.04 -16.63
N ASP A 222 17.94 -13.80 -17.07
CA ASP A 222 16.87 -12.89 -16.66
C ASP A 222 15.57 -13.16 -17.44
N LEU A 223 14.83 -14.20 -17.03
CA LEU A 223 13.55 -14.56 -17.63
C LEU A 223 12.50 -13.44 -17.51
N LEU A 224 12.62 -12.58 -16.50
CA LEU A 224 11.73 -11.44 -16.35
C LEU A 224 11.87 -10.49 -17.54
N ARG A 225 13.09 -10.27 -18.02
CA ARG A 225 13.30 -9.46 -19.23
C ARG A 225 12.95 -10.22 -20.50
N SER A 226 13.39 -11.46 -20.65
CA SER A 226 13.15 -12.20 -21.91
C SER A 226 11.67 -12.44 -22.18
N LYS A 227 10.87 -12.57 -21.12
CA LYS A 227 9.41 -12.72 -21.18
C LYS A 227 8.65 -11.42 -20.90
N LEU A 228 9.34 -10.29 -20.74
CA LEU A 228 8.77 -8.99 -20.35
C LEU A 228 7.84 -9.07 -19.11
N MET A 229 8.14 -9.97 -18.18
CA MET A 229 7.43 -10.09 -16.91
C MET A 229 7.94 -9.02 -15.94
N ALA A 230 7.05 -8.15 -15.46
CA ALA A 230 7.43 -7.10 -14.52
C ALA A 230 7.38 -7.59 -13.06
N TRP A 231 8.38 -7.20 -12.27
CA TRP A 231 8.33 -7.25 -10.80
C TRP A 231 7.96 -5.87 -10.24
N ILE A 232 7.14 -5.85 -9.19
CA ILE A 232 6.59 -4.63 -8.62
C ILE A 232 7.25 -4.35 -7.28
N LEU A 233 8.07 -3.31 -7.25
CA LEU A 233 8.25 -2.47 -6.06
C LEU A 233 8.07 -1.00 -6.46
N GLY A 234 7.13 -0.68 -7.35
CA GLY A 234 6.80 0.70 -7.73
C GLY A 234 6.41 0.84 -9.19
N LEU A 235 5.15 0.49 -9.46
CA LEU A 235 4.30 0.71 -10.64
C LEU A 235 4.85 0.34 -12.04
N PRO A 236 4.14 -0.51 -12.81
CA PRO A 236 4.34 -0.62 -14.26
C PRO A 236 3.87 0.67 -14.94
N ARG A 237 4.71 1.24 -15.82
CA ARG A 237 4.19 1.97 -16.98
C ARG A 237 4.24 0.99 -18.14
N GLU A 238 3.07 0.66 -18.70
CA GLU A 238 3.02 0.24 -20.10
C GLU A 238 3.53 1.44 -20.91
N MET A 239 4.83 1.49 -21.20
CA MET A 239 5.30 2.32 -22.30
C MET A 239 4.85 1.61 -23.57
N ARG A 240 3.63 1.92 -24.01
CA ARG A 240 3.35 1.86 -25.44
C ARG A 240 4.35 2.78 -26.08
N ARG A 241 5.07 2.27 -27.09
CA ARG A 241 6.00 3.04 -27.92
C ARG A 241 5.37 4.41 -28.20
N THR A 242 5.95 5.46 -27.62
CA THR A 242 5.97 6.78 -28.26
C THR A 242 6.98 6.72 -29.38
#